data_AF-A0AAT9WKF2-F1
#
_entry.id   AF-A0AAT9WKF2-F1
#
_cell.length_a   1.000
_cell.length_b   1.000
_cell.length_c   1.000
_cell.angle_alpha   90.00
_cell.angle_beta   90.00
_cell.angle_gamma   90.00
#
_symmetry.space_group_name_H-M   'P 1'
#
loop_
_entity.id
_entity.type
_entity.pdbx_description
1 polymer ?
#
loop_
_entity_poly.entity_id
_entity_poly.type
_entity_poly.pdbx_seq_one_letter_code
_entity_poly.pdbx_strand_id
1 'polypeptide(L)'
;MERSPAAFAAPLWFCSHLRLTTPLRALRLHGAVNAPGVRSHDMEEGRITGYWRVAGDGTQLVPSLIGMVPWQGGELLACLIAIREIVESDISIDERIGMLSREMTAPRWPGLRDHPALALPEMVELFFPSFLHSVPGLSAHTVRAMMMLGMDTPAKILAQDPAALLGLKRVGSATLATLLNTCRRAAAFRPDSRTDAVER
;
A
#
# COMPACT_ATOMS: atom_id res chain seq x y z
N MET A 1 -38.62 -4.72 -40.78
CA MET A 1 -37.32 -5.15 -40.22
C MET A 1 -37.17 -4.46 -38.89
N GLU A 2 -37.85 -5.00 -37.89
CA GLU A 2 -37.89 -4.46 -36.53
C GLU A 2 -36.54 -4.75 -35.86
N ARG A 3 -35.91 -3.70 -35.33
CA ARG A 3 -34.75 -3.86 -34.45
C ARG A 3 -35.22 -4.60 -33.21
N SER A 4 -34.67 -5.80 -33.02
CA SER A 4 -34.84 -6.60 -31.81
C SER A 4 -34.71 -5.72 -30.56
N PRO A 5 -35.66 -5.76 -29.61
CA PRO A 5 -35.59 -4.97 -28.40
C PRO A 5 -34.33 -5.38 -27.63
N ALA A 6 -33.61 -4.37 -27.15
CA ALA A 6 -32.35 -4.47 -26.42
C ALA A 6 -32.30 -5.75 -25.56
N ALA A 7 -31.34 -6.62 -25.85
CA ALA A 7 -30.94 -7.66 -24.91
C ALA A 7 -30.60 -6.94 -23.59
N PHE A 8 -31.46 -7.11 -22.58
CA PHE A 8 -31.19 -6.61 -21.24
C PHE A 8 -29.92 -7.30 -20.76
N ALA A 9 -28.78 -6.62 -20.90
CA ALA A 9 -27.53 -7.11 -20.38
C ALA A 9 -27.71 -7.36 -18.88
N ALA A 10 -27.40 -8.57 -18.42
CA ALA A 10 -27.50 -8.92 -17.00
C ALA A 10 -26.75 -7.88 -16.15
N PRO A 11 -27.26 -7.54 -14.94
CA PRO A 11 -26.60 -6.57 -14.09
C PRO A 11 -25.16 -7.01 -13.81
N LEU A 12 -24.24 -6.04 -13.80
CA LEU A 12 -22.83 -6.28 -13.53
C LEU A 12 -22.51 -5.87 -12.09
N TRP A 13 -21.65 -6.65 -11.42
CA TRP A 13 -21.11 -6.32 -10.10
C TRP A 13 -19.64 -5.94 -10.21
N PHE A 14 -19.24 -4.89 -9.50
CA PHE A 14 -17.84 -4.52 -9.41
C PHE A 14 -17.13 -5.36 -8.36
N CYS A 15 -16.02 -5.98 -8.75
CA CYS A 15 -15.13 -6.72 -7.88
C CYS A 15 -13.79 -6.03 -7.82
N SER A 16 -13.50 -5.37 -6.70
CA SER A 16 -12.15 -4.87 -6.42
C SER A 16 -11.15 -6.02 -6.26
N HIS A 17 -9.90 -5.78 -6.61
CA HIS A 17 -8.82 -6.67 -6.18
C HIS A 17 -8.64 -6.51 -4.67
N LEU A 18 -8.82 -7.57 -3.88
CA LEU A 18 -8.71 -7.49 -2.42
C LEU A 18 -7.24 -7.59 -1.97
N ARG A 19 -6.51 -6.49 -2.08
CA ARG A 19 -5.09 -6.34 -1.75
C ARG A 19 -4.85 -5.07 -0.91
N LEU A 20 -3.75 -5.02 -0.17
CA LEU A 20 -3.33 -3.83 0.60
C LEU A 20 -3.08 -2.60 -0.28
N THR A 21 -2.62 -2.81 -1.52
CA THR A 21 -2.35 -1.73 -2.48
C THR A 21 -3.61 -1.22 -3.18
N THR A 22 -4.77 -1.84 -2.96
CA THR A 22 -6.01 -1.39 -3.58
C THR A 22 -6.50 -0.12 -2.88
N PRO A 23 -6.72 1.00 -3.61
CA PRO A 23 -7.19 2.24 -3.02
C PRO A 23 -8.56 2.11 -2.37
N LEU A 24 -8.81 2.89 -1.32
CA LEU A 24 -10.06 2.92 -0.54
C LEU A 24 -11.27 3.13 -1.44
N ARG A 25 -11.16 4.04 -2.41
CA ARG A 25 -12.23 4.29 -3.39
C ARG A 25 -12.64 3.01 -4.14
N ALA A 26 -11.68 2.17 -4.52
CA ALA A 26 -11.96 0.93 -5.22
C ALA A 26 -12.51 -0.14 -4.28
N LEU A 27 -12.00 -0.23 -3.04
CA LEU A 27 -12.55 -1.14 -2.03
C LEU A 27 -14.02 -0.80 -1.70
N ARG A 28 -14.36 0.48 -1.59
CA ARG A 28 -15.73 0.93 -1.31
C ARG A 28 -16.71 0.68 -2.46
N LEU A 29 -16.21 0.57 -3.69
CA LEU A 29 -17.03 0.20 -4.85
C LEU A 29 -17.29 -1.30 -4.92
N HIS A 30 -16.62 -2.14 -4.12
CA HIS A 30 -16.78 -3.58 -4.15
C HIS A 30 -18.24 -3.99 -3.89
N GLY A 31 -18.82 -4.79 -4.79
CA GLY A 31 -20.21 -5.19 -4.76
C GLY A 31 -21.19 -4.16 -5.35
N ALA A 32 -20.72 -3.00 -5.82
CA ALA A 32 -21.57 -2.04 -6.52
C ALA A 32 -22.16 -2.68 -7.78
N VAL A 33 -23.44 -2.38 -8.04
CA VAL A 33 -24.18 -2.92 -9.19
C VAL A 33 -24.29 -1.83 -10.25
N ASN A 34 -23.85 -2.14 -11.48
CA ASN A 34 -24.10 -1.27 -12.61
C ASN A 34 -25.44 -1.61 -13.27
N ALA A 35 -26.21 -0.60 -13.63
CA ALA A 35 -27.49 -0.79 -14.31
C ALA A 35 -27.25 -1.36 -15.73
N PRO A 36 -28.14 -2.23 -16.22
CA PRO A 36 -28.10 -2.74 -17.59
C PRO A 36 -27.94 -1.61 -18.61
N GLY A 37 -26.91 -1.68 -19.46
CA GLY A 37 -26.68 -0.71 -20.54
C GLY A 37 -25.83 0.50 -20.20
N VAL A 38 -25.40 0.68 -18.94
CA VAL A 38 -24.41 1.70 -18.57
C VAL A 38 -23.01 1.16 -18.85
N ARG A 39 -22.29 1.77 -19.81
CA ARG A 39 -20.87 1.50 -20.00
C ARG A 39 -20.15 1.96 -18.73
N SER A 40 -19.34 1.10 -18.12
CA SER A 40 -18.49 1.46 -16.98
C SER A 40 -17.35 2.37 -17.48
N HIS A 41 -17.65 3.65 -17.74
CA HIS A 41 -16.66 4.62 -18.21
C HIS A 41 -15.50 4.80 -17.21
N ASP A 42 -15.73 4.51 -15.93
CA ASP A 42 -14.72 4.68 -14.88
C ASP A 42 -13.53 3.70 -14.96
N MET A 43 -13.60 2.63 -15.77
CA MET A 43 -12.46 1.72 -15.98
C MET A 43 -11.59 2.06 -17.20
N GLU A 44 -12.09 2.83 -18.18
CA GLU A 44 -11.31 3.20 -19.38
C GLU A 44 -10.14 4.14 -19.04
N GLU A 45 -10.17 4.83 -17.89
CA GLU A 45 -9.04 5.65 -17.42
C GLU A 45 -7.97 4.86 -16.65
N GLY A 46 -8.11 3.54 -16.47
CA GLY A 46 -7.10 2.71 -15.80
C GLY A 46 -6.87 3.05 -14.31
N ARG A 47 -7.76 3.84 -13.69
CA ARG A 47 -7.60 4.38 -12.33
C ARG A 47 -8.25 3.55 -11.21
N ILE A 48 -9.00 2.51 -11.56
CA ILE A 48 -9.73 1.66 -10.61
C ILE A 48 -9.21 0.22 -10.72
N THR A 49 -8.67 -0.32 -9.63
CA THR A 49 -8.16 -1.68 -9.52
C THR A 49 -9.28 -2.69 -9.22
N GLY A 50 -9.92 -3.18 -10.27
CA GLY A 50 -10.94 -4.23 -10.19
C GLY A 50 -11.47 -4.65 -11.56
N TYR A 51 -12.56 -5.40 -11.56
CA TYR A 51 -13.23 -5.87 -12.77
C TYR A 51 -14.74 -5.99 -12.53
N TRP A 52 -15.52 -5.94 -13.62
CA TRP A 52 -16.96 -6.20 -13.59
C TRP A 52 -17.25 -7.65 -13.91
N ARG A 53 -18.22 -8.24 -13.21
CA ARG A 53 -18.69 -9.62 -13.46
C ARG A 53 -20.21 -9.68 -13.54
N VAL A 54 -20.74 -10.71 -14.19
CA VAL A 54 -22.19 -10.92 -14.30
C VAL A 54 -22.75 -11.34 -12.94
N ALA A 55 -23.77 -10.63 -12.48
CA ALA A 55 -24.49 -10.97 -11.26
C ALA A 55 -25.11 -12.37 -11.39
N GLY A 56 -24.87 -13.24 -10.40
CA GLY A 56 -25.47 -14.58 -10.36
C GLY A 56 -24.80 -15.63 -11.25
N ASP A 57 -23.58 -15.40 -11.76
CA ASP A 57 -22.82 -16.38 -12.55
C ASP A 57 -22.40 -17.68 -11.79
N GLY A 58 -22.81 -17.81 -10.51
CA GLY A 58 -22.50 -18.96 -9.65
C GLY A 58 -21.14 -18.92 -8.96
N THR A 59 -20.25 -17.99 -9.32
CA THR A 59 -18.91 -17.88 -8.72
C THR A 59 -19.01 -17.28 -7.32
N GLN A 60 -18.75 -18.08 -6.29
CA GLN A 60 -18.88 -17.66 -4.90
C GLN A 60 -17.58 -17.12 -4.28
N LEU A 61 -16.44 -17.33 -4.94
CA LEU A 61 -15.12 -16.98 -4.43
C LEU A 61 -14.36 -16.07 -5.39
N VAL A 62 -13.53 -15.18 -4.84
CA VAL A 62 -12.65 -14.28 -5.59
C VAL A 62 -11.21 -14.39 -5.07
N PRO A 63 -10.20 -14.24 -5.94
CA PRO A 63 -8.81 -14.22 -5.50
C PRO A 63 -8.51 -12.95 -4.70
N SER A 64 -7.71 -13.10 -3.64
CA SER A 64 -7.30 -12.02 -2.74
C SER A 64 -5.85 -12.20 -2.28
N LEU A 65 -5.36 -11.25 -1.47
CA LEU A 65 -4.03 -11.31 -0.84
C LEU A 65 -3.83 -12.56 0.05
N ILE A 66 -4.90 -13.15 0.59
CA ILE A 66 -4.83 -14.29 1.52
C ILE A 66 -5.33 -15.60 0.88
N GLY A 67 -5.50 -15.62 -0.45
CA GLY A 67 -6.09 -16.74 -1.18
C GLY A 67 -7.52 -16.47 -1.64
N MET A 68 -8.34 -17.51 -1.74
CA MET A 68 -9.73 -17.39 -2.20
C MET A 68 -10.65 -16.98 -1.05
N VAL A 69 -11.43 -15.91 -1.22
CA VAL A 69 -12.37 -15.40 -0.21
C VAL A 69 -13.78 -15.30 -0.80
N PRO A 70 -14.84 -15.26 0.04
CA PRO A 70 -16.20 -15.01 -0.44
C PRO A 70 -16.26 -13.77 -1.33
N TRP A 71 -17.07 -13.80 -2.38
CA TRP A 71 -17.15 -12.71 -3.34
C TRP A 71 -17.60 -11.39 -2.72
N GLN A 72 -18.28 -11.41 -1.57
CA GLN A 72 -18.62 -10.20 -0.81
C GLN A 72 -17.43 -9.63 -0.03
N GLY A 73 -16.26 -10.26 -0.12
CA GLY A 73 -15.02 -9.91 0.57
C GLY A 73 -14.99 -10.27 2.06
N GLY A 74 -16.13 -10.28 2.74
CA GLY A 74 -16.25 -10.70 4.14
C GLY A 74 -15.37 -9.89 5.09
N GLU A 75 -14.77 -10.56 6.07
CA GLU A 75 -13.87 -9.96 7.07
C GLU A 75 -12.66 -9.27 6.41
N LEU A 76 -12.12 -9.84 5.33
CA LEU A 76 -10.96 -9.28 4.63
C LEU A 76 -11.26 -7.91 4.03
N LEU A 77 -12.40 -7.75 3.35
CA LEU A 77 -12.76 -6.45 2.77
C LEU A 77 -12.92 -5.37 3.85
N ALA A 78 -13.59 -5.70 4.96
CA ALA A 78 -13.76 -4.78 6.07
C ALA A 78 -12.41 -4.39 6.70
N CYS A 79 -11.51 -5.36 6.87
CA CYS A 79 -10.15 -5.12 7.37
C CYS A 79 -9.34 -4.23 6.42
N LEU A 80 -9.35 -4.51 5.11
CA LEU A 80 -8.66 -3.70 4.11
C LEU A 80 -9.21 -2.28 4.05
N ILE A 81 -10.52 -2.08 4.15
CA ILE A 81 -11.12 -0.74 4.22
C ILE A 81 -10.60 0.00 5.46
N ALA A 82 -10.61 -0.63 6.64
CA ALA A 82 -10.11 0.00 7.86
C ALA A 82 -8.62 0.39 7.76
N ILE A 83 -7.78 -0.50 7.21
CA ILE A 83 -6.36 -0.20 6.94
C ILE A 83 -6.25 1.00 6.00
N ARG A 84 -7.00 1.00 4.88
CA ARG A 84 -6.94 2.08 3.88
C ARG A 84 -7.44 3.42 4.41
N GLU A 85 -8.49 3.43 5.23
CA GLU A 85 -8.96 4.64 5.91
C GLU A 85 -7.86 5.25 6.80
N ILE A 86 -7.05 4.42 7.45
CA ILE A 86 -5.92 4.89 8.24
C ILE A 86 -4.79 5.40 7.35
N VAL A 87 -4.31 4.61 6.39
CA VAL A 87 -3.10 4.97 5.64
C VAL A 87 -3.32 6.11 4.64
N GLU A 88 -4.55 6.26 4.12
CA GLU A 88 -4.91 7.36 3.22
C GLU A 88 -5.30 8.66 3.95
N SER A 89 -5.44 8.64 5.27
CA SER A 89 -5.82 9.84 6.03
C SER A 89 -4.80 10.98 5.92
N ASP A 90 -5.25 12.23 6.15
CA ASP A 90 -4.44 13.45 6.04
C ASP A 90 -3.65 13.79 7.32
N ILE A 91 -3.37 12.79 8.16
CA ILE A 91 -2.59 12.94 9.40
C ILE A 91 -1.12 12.55 9.17
N SER A 92 -0.26 12.72 10.18
CA SER A 92 1.17 12.39 10.07
C SER A 92 1.43 10.88 9.87
N ILE A 93 2.56 10.51 9.25
CA ILE A 93 2.94 9.10 9.05
C ILE A 93 3.01 8.36 10.40
N ASP A 94 3.60 8.98 11.42
CA ASP A 94 3.73 8.37 12.76
C ASP A 94 2.36 8.09 13.40
N GLU A 95 1.41 9.02 13.27
CA GLU A 95 0.03 8.81 13.73
C GLU A 95 -0.66 7.68 12.96
N ARG A 96 -0.48 7.61 11.63
CA ARG A 96 -1.03 6.53 10.80
C ARG A 96 -0.45 5.17 11.21
N ILE A 97 0.86 5.07 11.45
CA ILE A 97 1.51 3.85 11.95
C ILE A 97 0.96 3.46 13.33
N GLY A 98 0.81 4.44 14.24
CA GLY A 98 0.25 4.21 15.57
C GLY A 98 -1.22 3.75 15.54
N MET A 99 -2.03 4.31 14.63
CA MET A 99 -3.40 3.85 14.38
C MET A 99 -3.42 2.45 13.78
N LEU A 100 -2.57 2.17 12.79
CA LEU A 100 -2.48 0.85 12.15
C LEU A 100 -2.06 -0.24 13.15
N SER A 101 -1.16 0.08 14.09
CA SER A 101 -0.77 -0.85 15.16
C SER A 101 -1.94 -1.18 16.10
N ARG A 102 -2.71 -0.16 16.51
CA ARG A 102 -3.91 -0.35 17.35
C ARG A 102 -5.01 -1.12 16.62
N GLU A 103 -5.21 -0.79 15.36
CA GLU A 103 -6.12 -1.50 14.46
C GLU A 103 -5.72 -2.97 14.33
N MET A 104 -4.41 -3.20 14.18
CA MET A 104 -3.70 -4.47 14.10
C MET A 104 -3.98 -5.44 15.24
N THR A 105 -4.05 -4.86 16.43
CA THR A 105 -4.11 -5.58 17.70
C THR A 105 -5.54 -5.72 18.21
N ALA A 106 -6.51 -5.06 17.58
CA ALA A 106 -7.91 -5.16 17.95
C ALA A 106 -8.44 -6.61 17.83
N PRO A 107 -9.37 -7.04 18.70
CA PRO A 107 -9.97 -8.37 18.65
C PRO A 107 -10.95 -8.58 17.49
N ARG A 108 -11.19 -7.55 16.66
CA ARG A 108 -12.20 -7.59 15.59
C ARG A 108 -11.78 -8.33 14.33
N TRP A 109 -10.50 -8.69 14.20
CA TRP A 109 -9.96 -9.41 13.03
C TRP A 109 -9.41 -10.80 13.38
N PRO A 110 -10.17 -11.68 14.06
CA PRO A 110 -9.65 -12.95 14.55
C PRO A 110 -9.15 -13.87 13.43
N GLY A 111 -9.75 -13.83 12.24
CA GLY A 111 -9.36 -14.68 11.12
C GLY A 111 -8.13 -14.18 10.35
N LEU A 112 -7.69 -12.95 10.62
CA LEU A 112 -6.68 -12.24 9.83
C LEU A 112 -5.43 -11.87 10.62
N ARG A 113 -5.52 -11.84 11.95
CA ARG A 113 -4.47 -11.37 12.87
C ARG A 113 -3.10 -11.98 12.60
N ASP A 114 -3.05 -13.29 12.38
CA ASP A 114 -1.79 -14.03 12.25
C ASP A 114 -1.38 -14.22 10.78
N HIS A 115 -2.08 -13.60 9.83
CA HIS A 115 -1.77 -13.74 8.42
C HIS A 115 -0.49 -12.95 8.08
N PRO A 116 0.57 -13.58 7.51
CA PRO A 116 1.85 -12.92 7.28
C PRO A 116 1.75 -11.66 6.41
N ALA A 117 0.87 -11.67 5.40
CA ALA A 117 0.66 -10.53 4.53
C ALA A 117 0.01 -9.31 5.21
N LEU A 118 -0.51 -9.47 6.42
CA LEU A 118 -1.10 -8.42 7.26
C LEU A 118 -0.25 -8.13 8.50
N ALA A 119 0.99 -8.63 8.55
CA ALA A 119 1.90 -8.31 9.63
C ALA A 119 2.23 -6.81 9.63
N LEU A 120 2.19 -6.17 10.81
CA LEU A 120 2.42 -4.73 10.95
C LEU A 120 3.74 -4.26 10.32
N PRO A 121 4.90 -4.92 10.52
CA PRO A 121 6.15 -4.48 9.89
C PRO A 121 6.09 -4.46 8.36
N GLU A 122 5.43 -5.45 7.75
CA GLU A 122 5.28 -5.54 6.30
C GLU A 122 4.36 -4.44 5.77
N MET A 123 3.24 -4.16 6.44
CA MET A 123 2.34 -3.07 6.05
C MET A 123 2.99 -1.70 6.20
N VAL A 124 3.73 -1.48 7.29
CA VAL A 124 4.44 -0.23 7.52
C VAL A 124 5.51 -0.02 6.45
N GLU A 125 6.26 -1.06 6.07
CA GLU A 125 7.25 -0.93 5.00
C GLU A 125 6.61 -0.76 3.61
N LEU A 126 5.45 -1.39 3.38
CA LEU A 126 4.70 -1.24 2.13
C LEU A 126 4.19 0.21 1.93
N PHE A 127 3.58 0.81 2.95
CA PHE A 127 2.96 2.13 2.85
C PHE A 127 3.90 3.28 3.20
N PHE A 128 4.82 3.04 4.13
CA PHE A 128 5.71 4.06 4.68
C PHE A 128 7.18 3.59 4.67
N PRO A 129 7.74 3.22 3.49
CA PRO A 129 9.07 2.65 3.43
C PRO A 129 10.12 3.57 4.04
N SER A 130 11.17 2.96 4.61
CA SER A 130 12.30 3.72 5.15
C SER A 130 12.98 4.54 4.06
N PHE A 131 13.31 5.80 4.36
CA PHE A 131 14.09 6.64 3.44
C PHE A 131 15.37 5.95 2.98
N LEU A 132 16.05 5.22 3.87
CA LEU A 132 17.28 4.50 3.55
C LEU A 132 17.11 3.43 2.47
N HIS A 133 15.92 2.82 2.36
CA HIS A 133 15.61 1.86 1.29
C HIS A 133 15.48 2.54 -0.09
N SER A 134 15.28 3.86 -0.14
CA SER A 134 15.27 4.61 -1.39
C SER A 134 16.66 4.95 -1.93
N VAL A 135 17.73 4.76 -1.15
CA VAL A 135 19.10 5.12 -1.55
C VAL A 135 19.72 4.00 -2.41
N PRO A 136 20.04 4.25 -3.69
CA PRO A 136 20.61 3.23 -4.56
C PRO A 136 21.95 2.71 -4.05
N GLY A 137 22.14 1.39 -4.09
CA GLY A 137 23.41 0.73 -3.73
C GLY A 137 23.64 0.53 -2.23
N LEU A 138 22.73 0.96 -1.36
CA LEU A 138 22.77 0.55 0.04
C LEU A 138 22.33 -0.91 0.20
N SER A 139 23.17 -1.70 0.87
CA SER A 139 22.79 -3.08 1.23
C SER A 139 21.84 -3.09 2.43
N ALA A 140 20.96 -4.10 2.52
CA ALA A 140 20.06 -4.24 3.68
C ALA A 140 20.80 -4.28 5.03
N HIS A 141 22.02 -4.85 5.05
CA HIS A 141 22.89 -4.81 6.24
C HIS A 141 23.31 -3.38 6.59
N THR A 142 23.71 -2.58 5.59
CA THR A 142 24.12 -1.19 5.80
C THR A 142 22.94 -0.35 6.28
N VAL A 143 21.76 -0.50 5.67
CA VAL A 143 20.52 0.16 6.12
C VAL A 143 20.25 -0.14 7.59
N ARG A 144 20.26 -1.43 7.99
CA ARG A 144 20.06 -1.82 9.39
C ARG A 144 21.11 -1.22 10.33
N ALA A 145 22.39 -1.22 9.94
CA ALA A 145 23.45 -0.62 10.73
C ALA A 145 23.24 0.89 10.92
N MET A 146 22.84 1.60 9.87
CA MET A 146 22.53 3.03 9.95
C MET A 146 21.33 3.31 10.87
N MET A 147 20.26 2.53 10.76
CA MET A 147 19.10 2.66 11.65
C MET A 147 19.48 2.42 13.12
N MET A 148 20.29 1.40 13.43
CA MET A 148 20.76 1.13 14.80
C MET A 148 21.63 2.26 15.38
N LEU A 149 22.34 2.99 14.52
CA LEU A 149 23.14 4.16 14.89
C LEU A 149 22.32 5.47 14.92
N GLY A 150 21.01 5.40 14.73
CA GLY A 150 20.14 6.58 14.70
C GLY A 150 20.31 7.45 13.45
N MET A 151 20.96 6.94 12.40
CA MET A 151 21.16 7.60 11.11
C MET A 151 20.02 7.28 10.15
N ASP A 152 18.79 7.55 10.57
CA ASP A 152 17.55 7.15 9.89
C ASP A 152 16.89 8.25 9.06
N THR A 153 17.35 9.50 9.19
CA THR A 153 16.84 10.67 8.46
C THR A 153 17.94 11.31 7.62
N PRO A 154 17.59 11.99 6.50
CA PRO A 154 18.56 12.73 5.70
C PRO A 154 19.39 13.73 6.53
N ALA A 155 18.75 14.47 7.44
CA ALA A 155 19.41 15.47 8.27
C ALA A 155 20.42 14.85 9.24
N LYS A 156 20.05 13.77 9.94
CA LYS A 156 20.96 13.08 10.87
C LYS A 156 22.15 12.46 10.14
N ILE A 157 21.95 11.95 8.91
CA ILE A 157 23.02 11.40 8.07
C ILE A 157 23.98 12.52 7.61
N LEU A 158 23.46 13.66 7.16
CA LEU A 158 24.27 14.79 6.72
C LEU A 158 25.06 15.46 7.85
N ALA A 159 24.60 15.31 9.09
CA ALA A 159 25.31 15.80 10.28
C ALA A 159 26.50 14.91 10.70
N GLN A 160 26.66 13.71 10.12
CA GLN A 160 27.77 12.82 10.46
C GLN A 160 29.05 13.21 9.73
N ASP A 161 30.18 12.90 10.36
CA ASP A 161 31.48 12.93 9.70
C ASP A 161 31.50 11.91 8.53
N PRO A 162 31.82 12.33 7.29
CA PRO A 162 32.02 11.41 6.17
C PRO A 162 32.97 10.24 6.47
N ALA A 163 33.99 10.44 7.30
CA ALA A 163 34.91 9.37 7.68
C ALA A 163 34.22 8.28 8.52
N ALA A 164 33.29 8.67 9.41
CA ALA A 164 32.49 7.72 10.19
C ALA A 164 31.56 6.90 9.28
N LEU A 165 30.97 7.54 8.26
CA LEU A 165 30.11 6.86 7.28
C LEU A 165 30.91 5.87 6.41
N LEU A 166 32.14 6.19 6.01
CA LEU A 166 33.05 5.27 5.30
C LEU A 166 33.46 4.08 6.17
N GLY A 167 33.47 4.23 7.50
CA GLY A 167 33.72 3.14 8.44
C GLY A 167 32.63 2.06 8.43
N LEU A 168 31.45 2.34 7.87
CA LEU A 168 30.38 1.35 7.75
C LEU A 168 30.75 0.29 6.72
N LYS A 169 30.59 -0.98 7.11
CA LYS A 169 30.82 -2.12 6.22
C LYS A 169 30.01 -1.97 4.92
N ARG A 170 30.71 -2.07 3.77
CA ARG A 170 30.17 -1.95 2.40
C ARG A 170 29.77 -0.53 1.97
N VAL A 171 30.18 0.51 2.68
CA VAL A 171 30.06 1.90 2.22
C VAL A 171 31.40 2.34 1.64
N GLY A 172 31.55 2.25 0.31
CA GLY A 172 32.69 2.85 -0.39
C GLY A 172 32.44 4.32 -0.76
N SER A 173 33.46 5.00 -1.28
CA SER A 173 33.37 6.42 -1.66
C SER A 173 32.24 6.73 -2.65
N ALA A 174 32.00 5.83 -3.62
CA ALA A 174 30.92 5.97 -4.58
C ALA A 174 29.53 5.88 -3.91
N THR A 175 29.31 4.86 -3.06
CA THR A 175 28.07 4.69 -2.31
C THR A 175 27.84 5.87 -1.36
N LEU A 176 28.89 6.35 -0.69
CA LEU A 176 28.80 7.52 0.17
C LEU A 176 28.41 8.78 -0.61
N ALA A 177 29.01 9.01 -1.78
CA ALA A 177 28.65 10.15 -2.62
C ALA A 177 27.17 10.09 -3.03
N THR A 178 26.67 8.92 -3.45
CA THR A 178 25.25 8.69 -3.75
C THR A 178 24.36 8.93 -2.55
N LEU A 179 24.72 8.41 -1.38
CA LEU A 179 23.99 8.61 -0.13
C LEU A 179 23.87 10.09 0.23
N LEU A 180 25.00 10.81 0.28
CA LEU A 180 25.02 12.23 0.64
C LEU A 180 24.27 13.08 -0.39
N ASN A 181 24.40 12.78 -1.68
CA ASN A 181 23.63 13.50 -2.71
C ASN A 181 22.12 13.26 -2.57
N THR A 182 21.72 12.02 -2.31
CA THR A 182 20.31 11.67 -2.06
C THR A 182 19.78 12.36 -0.81
N CYS A 183 20.56 12.39 0.27
CA CYS A 183 20.20 13.08 1.51
C CYS A 183 20.06 14.59 1.30
N ARG A 184 20.98 15.24 0.57
CA ARG A 184 20.89 16.69 0.27
C ARG A 184 19.63 17.04 -0.51
N ARG A 185 19.28 16.22 -1.50
CA ARG A 185 18.02 16.38 -2.25
C ARG A 185 16.79 16.18 -1.37
N ALA A 186 16.83 15.20 -0.46
CA ALA A 186 15.72 14.89 0.41
C ALA A 186 15.54 15.91 1.54
N ALA A 187 16.62 16.43 2.13
CA ALA A 187 16.57 17.32 3.30
C ALA A 187 15.73 18.58 3.09
N ALA A 188 15.58 19.06 1.85
CA ALA A 188 14.75 20.22 1.53
C ALA A 188 13.24 19.92 1.50
N PHE A 189 12.83 18.66 1.31
CA PHE A 189 11.43 18.29 1.05
C PHE A 189 10.91 17.13 1.92
N ARG A 190 11.82 16.41 2.61
CA ARG A 190 11.57 15.16 3.33
C ARG A 190 12.53 15.04 4.52
N PRO A 191 12.24 15.72 5.65
CA PRO A 191 13.07 15.59 6.84
C PRO A 191 12.88 14.22 7.55
N ASP A 192 11.77 13.54 7.25
CA ASP A 192 11.33 12.35 7.97
C ASP A 192 12.13 11.09 7.59
N SER A 193 12.12 10.09 8.48
CA SER A 193 12.81 8.81 8.30
C SER A 193 12.08 7.85 7.37
N ARG A 194 10.82 8.16 7.04
CA ARG A 194 9.93 7.37 6.18
C ARG A 194 9.35 8.22 5.08
N THR A 195 8.99 7.58 3.97
CA THR A 195 8.34 8.23 2.84
C THR A 195 6.90 7.78 2.70
N ASP A 196 5.98 8.69 2.42
CA ASP A 196 4.58 8.34 2.11
C ASP A 196 4.49 7.73 0.70
N ALA A 197 4.23 6.43 0.61
CA ALA A 197 4.06 5.69 -0.64
C ALA A 197 2.60 5.33 -0.92
N VAL A 198 1.65 5.92 -0.18
CA VAL A 198 0.23 5.61 -0.30
C VAL A 198 -0.36 6.23 -1.58
N GLU A 199 -0.74 5.37 -2.54
CA GLU A 199 -1.52 5.79 -3.71
C GLU A 199 -2.96 6.13 -3.29
N ARG A 200 -3.43 7.34 -3.58
CA ARG A 200 -4.78 7.82 -3.23
C ARG A 200 -5.75 7.79 -4.41
#